data_AF-A0A4Q5QX73-F1
#
_entry.id   AF-A0A4Q5QX73-F1
#
_cell.length_a   1.000
_cell.length_b   1.000
_cell.length_c   1.000
_cell.angle_alpha   90.00
_cell.angle_beta   90.00
_cell.angle_gamma   90.00
#
_symmetry.space_group_name_H-M   'P 1'
#
loop_
_entity.id
_entity.type
_entity.pdbx_description
1 polymer ?
#
loop_
_entity_poly.entity_id
_entity_poly.type
_entity_poly.pdbx_seq_one_letter_code
_entity_poly.pdbx_strand_id
1 'polypeptide(L)'
;MPIDPALRSWIDIHPTDDFPIQNLPFGVISTADWGPRVAVAIGGYALDLYACAQLGYFDALADDLPALGAALPQVFRRRSLKPLLRLGPAVWRAVRERCADLLRYDNPGLRDNELAVQTCLLRLRDVELLRPLKPANYTDFYSSLEHATNAGALFRPDNPLLPNWRHLPIAYHGRTSS
;
A
#
# COMPACT_ATOMS: atom_id res chain seq x y z
N MET A 1 12.68 1.26 -8.29
CA MET A 1 11.39 0.59 -8.10
C MET A 1 11.59 -0.93 -8.08
N PRO A 2 11.12 -1.65 -7.05
CA PRO A 2 11.34 -3.09 -6.89
C PRO A 2 10.41 -3.90 -7.82
N ILE A 3 10.56 -3.75 -9.12
CA ILE A 3 9.74 -4.47 -10.12
C ILE A 3 10.52 -5.60 -10.79
N ASP A 4 11.78 -5.79 -10.43
CA ASP A 4 12.62 -6.87 -10.96
C ASP A 4 12.07 -8.23 -10.50
N PRO A 5 11.64 -9.11 -11.44
CA PRO A 5 11.16 -10.45 -11.11
C PRO A 5 12.22 -11.35 -10.48
N ALA A 6 13.51 -11.03 -10.61
CA ALA A 6 14.62 -11.77 -9.98
C ALA A 6 14.85 -11.38 -8.52
N LEU A 7 14.30 -10.25 -8.05
CA LEU A 7 14.46 -9.80 -6.67
C LEU A 7 13.87 -10.82 -5.69
N ARG A 8 14.58 -11.11 -4.60
CA ARG A 8 14.17 -12.05 -3.55
C ARG A 8 14.24 -11.41 -2.17
N SER A 9 13.35 -11.82 -1.29
CA SER A 9 13.38 -11.46 0.13
C SER A 9 14.15 -12.51 0.94
N TRP A 10 14.66 -12.13 2.11
CA TRP A 10 15.09 -13.08 3.14
C TRP A 10 13.90 -13.69 3.90
N ILE A 11 12.70 -13.14 3.74
CA ILE A 11 11.46 -13.78 4.20
C ILE A 11 11.11 -14.90 3.22
N ASP A 12 10.78 -16.07 3.75
CA ASP A 12 10.26 -17.19 2.96
C ASP A 12 8.82 -16.88 2.53
N ILE A 13 8.60 -16.77 1.21
CA ILE A 13 7.34 -16.34 0.60
C ILE A 13 6.96 -17.36 -0.46
N HIS A 14 5.75 -17.91 -0.34
CA HIS A 14 5.24 -18.86 -1.31
C HIS A 14 5.08 -18.20 -2.70
N PRO A 15 5.40 -18.87 -3.81
CA PRO A 15 5.30 -18.27 -5.16
C PRO A 15 3.92 -17.76 -5.56
N THR A 16 2.86 -18.24 -4.91
CA THR A 16 1.47 -17.82 -5.16
C THR A 16 0.94 -16.84 -4.12
N ASP A 17 1.79 -16.36 -3.21
CA ASP A 17 1.41 -15.35 -2.24
C ASP A 17 1.19 -14.00 -2.94
N ASP A 18 0.16 -13.26 -2.54
CA ASP A 18 -0.18 -11.96 -3.12
C ASP A 18 0.85 -10.88 -2.76
N PHE A 19 1.69 -11.10 -1.74
CA PHE A 19 2.63 -10.11 -1.21
C PHE A 19 4.10 -10.49 -1.41
N PRO A 20 4.58 -10.73 -2.66
CA PRO A 20 6.00 -10.88 -2.91
C PRO A 20 6.73 -9.54 -2.72
N ILE A 21 8.07 -9.57 -2.69
CA ILE A 21 8.90 -8.36 -2.55
C ILE A 21 8.70 -7.34 -3.69
N GLN A 22 8.11 -7.77 -4.81
CA GLN A 22 7.74 -6.89 -5.92
C GLN A 22 6.46 -6.09 -5.65
N ASN A 23 5.56 -6.57 -4.77
CA ASN A 23 4.26 -5.95 -4.53
C ASN A 23 4.28 -4.90 -3.41
N LEU A 24 4.80 -5.20 -2.23
CA LEU A 24 4.96 -4.25 -1.10
C LEU A 24 3.83 -3.19 -0.95
N PRO A 25 2.55 -3.61 -0.82
CA PRO A 25 1.45 -2.66 -0.71
C PRO A 25 1.45 -1.97 0.66
N PHE A 26 1.10 -0.68 0.67
CA PHE A 26 0.92 0.06 1.91
C PHE A 26 -0.44 -0.24 2.54
N GLY A 27 -0.45 -0.47 3.85
CA GLY A 27 -1.65 -0.65 4.66
C GLY A 27 -1.59 0.14 5.95
N VAL A 28 -2.69 0.10 6.71
CA VAL A 28 -2.75 0.61 8.08
C VAL A 28 -3.13 -0.55 8.98
N ILE A 29 -2.33 -0.76 10.03
CA ILE A 29 -2.52 -1.84 10.99
C ILE A 29 -2.69 -1.31 12.41
N SER A 30 -3.32 -2.09 13.26
CA SER A 30 -3.29 -1.96 14.72
C SER A 30 -3.01 -3.31 15.38
N THR A 31 -2.57 -3.28 16.63
CA THR A 31 -2.43 -4.44 17.51
C THR A 31 -3.12 -4.14 18.83
N ALA A 32 -3.39 -5.16 19.65
CA ALA A 32 -4.00 -4.96 20.95
C ALA A 32 -3.26 -3.91 21.80
N ASP A 33 -1.92 -3.96 21.77
CA ASP A 33 -1.07 -3.09 22.60
C ASP A 33 -0.70 -1.75 21.94
N TRP A 34 -0.92 -1.60 20.63
CA TRP A 34 -0.46 -0.43 19.89
C TRP A 34 -1.47 0.05 18.85
N GLY A 35 -1.71 1.36 18.88
CA GLY A 35 -2.66 2.02 17.99
C GLY A 35 -2.27 2.04 16.50
N PRO A 36 -3.11 2.69 15.68
CA PRO A 36 -3.00 2.66 14.23
C PRO A 36 -1.66 3.20 13.68
N ARG A 37 -1.06 2.47 12.75
CA ARG A 37 0.19 2.84 12.06
C ARG A 37 0.28 2.24 10.66
N VAL A 38 1.12 2.85 9.83
CA VAL A 38 1.36 2.45 8.44
C VAL A 38 2.32 1.27 8.41
N ALA A 39 2.00 0.29 7.59
CA ALA A 39 2.84 -0.88 7.35
C ALA A 39 2.92 -1.23 5.87
N VAL A 40 3.87 -2.08 5.51
CA VAL A 40 4.00 -2.69 4.18
C VAL A 40 3.84 -4.20 4.31
N ALA A 41 2.95 -4.81 3.52
CA ALA A 41 2.79 -6.27 3.52
C ALA A 41 3.91 -6.98 2.75
N ILE A 42 4.35 -8.13 3.27
CA ILE A 42 5.37 -9.00 2.67
C ILE A 42 5.16 -10.45 3.14
N GLY A 43 4.80 -11.35 2.23
CA GLY A 43 4.33 -12.70 2.55
C GLY A 43 3.28 -12.70 3.66
N GLY A 44 3.48 -13.56 4.67
CA GLY A 44 2.65 -13.62 5.88
C GLY A 44 2.87 -12.52 6.92
N TYR A 45 3.57 -11.43 6.58
CA TYR A 45 4.01 -10.40 7.52
C TYR A 45 3.66 -8.98 7.10
N ALA A 46 3.65 -8.08 8.08
CA ALA A 46 3.56 -6.64 7.93
C ALA A 46 4.83 -6.00 8.51
N LEU A 47 5.57 -5.26 7.67
CA LEU A 47 6.68 -4.41 8.08
C LEU A 47 6.12 -3.10 8.64
N ASP A 48 6.23 -2.90 9.95
CA ASP A 48 5.82 -1.71 10.68
C ASP A 48 6.76 -0.53 10.41
N LEU A 49 6.30 0.43 9.61
CA LEU A 49 7.13 1.57 9.20
C LEU A 49 7.41 2.54 10.35
N TYR A 50 6.51 2.61 11.34
CA TYR A 50 6.74 3.44 12.51
C TYR A 50 7.87 2.86 13.36
N ALA A 51 7.84 1.54 13.61
CA ALA A 51 8.93 0.85 14.30
C ALA A 51 10.25 1.00 13.54
N CYS A 52 10.25 0.79 12.22
CA CYS A 52 11.45 1.00 11.40
C CYS A 52 12.00 2.43 11.51
N ALA A 53 11.14 3.45 11.51
CA ALA A 53 11.56 4.84 11.68
C ALA A 53 12.12 5.13 13.07
N GLN A 54 11.57 4.53 14.13
CA GLN A 54 12.11 4.67 15.48
C GLN A 54 13.51 4.05 15.63
N LEU A 55 13.81 3.02 14.84
CA LEU A 55 15.12 2.37 14.80
C LEU A 55 16.09 3.00 13.79
N GLY A 56 15.74 4.14 13.18
CA GLY A 56 16.62 4.89 12.28
C GLY A 56 16.73 4.33 10.86
N TYR A 57 15.92 3.34 10.47
CA TYR A 57 16.00 2.73 9.14
C TYR A 57 15.61 3.68 7.99
N PHE A 58 15.06 4.86 8.31
CA PHE A 58 14.70 5.90 7.35
C PHE A 58 15.55 7.17 7.45
N ASP A 59 16.59 7.22 8.29
CA ASP A 59 17.34 8.46 8.56
C ASP A 59 18.06 8.98 7.31
N ALA A 60 18.73 8.12 6.54
CA ALA A 60 19.34 8.52 5.27
C ALA A 60 18.32 9.09 4.28
N LEU A 61 17.11 8.54 4.23
CA LEU A 61 16.03 9.09 3.40
C LEU A 61 15.50 10.41 3.95
N ALA A 62 15.54 10.62 5.27
CA ALA A 62 15.12 11.87 5.91
C ALA A 62 16.03 13.03 5.51
N ASP A 63 17.34 12.76 5.41
CA ASP A 63 18.35 13.72 4.97
C ASP A 63 18.15 14.10 3.50
N ASP A 64 17.91 13.12 2.63
CA ASP A 64 17.71 13.33 1.19
C ASP A 64 16.34 13.93 0.84
N LEU A 65 15.33 13.69 1.68
CA LEU A 65 13.95 14.12 1.47
C LEU A 65 13.44 14.92 2.67
N PRO A 66 13.68 16.25 2.72
CA PRO A 66 13.29 17.09 3.87
C PRO A 66 11.81 17.01 4.24
N ALA A 67 10.92 16.80 3.26
CA ALA A 67 9.50 16.61 3.50
C ALA A 67 9.17 15.33 4.29
N LEU A 68 9.94 14.26 4.06
CA LEU A 68 9.87 13.04 4.85
C LEU A 68 10.51 13.26 6.22
N GLY A 69 11.72 13.83 6.26
CA GLY A 69 12.44 14.09 7.51
C GLY A 69 11.63 14.94 8.50
N ALA A 70 11.01 16.02 8.04
CA ALA A 70 10.14 16.86 8.88
C ALA A 70 8.87 16.15 9.38
N ALA A 71 8.46 15.05 8.74
CA ALA A 71 7.25 14.30 9.08
C ALA A 71 7.53 13.02 9.87
N LEU A 72 8.78 12.55 9.92
CA LEU A 72 9.17 11.34 10.66
C LEU A 72 9.21 11.59 12.17
N PRO A 73 8.93 10.56 12.98
CA PRO A 73 8.33 9.26 12.61
C PRO A 73 6.79 9.35 12.45
N GLN A 74 6.21 10.51 12.74
CA GLN A 74 4.77 10.70 12.97
C GLN A 74 3.89 10.56 11.71
N VAL A 75 4.49 10.59 10.53
CA VAL A 75 3.81 10.26 9.27
C VAL A 75 3.34 8.80 9.25
N PHE A 76 4.06 7.90 9.92
CA PHE A 76 3.74 6.48 9.97
C PHE A 76 2.82 6.12 11.14
N ARG A 77 2.76 6.89 12.22
CA ARG A 77 1.81 6.65 13.33
C ARG A 77 0.45 7.29 13.08
N ARG A 78 -0.24 6.83 12.04
CA ARG A 78 -1.52 7.39 11.56
C ARG A 78 -2.53 6.30 11.24
N ARG A 79 -3.82 6.61 11.45
CA ARG A 79 -4.96 5.74 11.08
C ARG A 79 -5.30 5.77 9.58
N SER A 80 -4.48 6.42 8.76
CA SER A 80 -4.72 6.52 7.32
C SER A 80 -3.42 6.78 6.59
N LEU A 81 -3.33 6.32 5.35
CA LEU A 81 -2.25 6.63 4.41
C LEU A 81 -2.24 8.09 3.95
N LYS A 82 -3.32 8.85 4.19
CA LYS A 82 -3.48 10.23 3.69
C LYS A 82 -2.27 11.14 3.98
N PRO A 83 -1.70 11.18 5.21
CA PRO A 83 -0.52 12.02 5.47
C PRO A 83 0.68 11.63 4.63
N LEU A 84 0.98 10.33 4.48
CA LEU A 84 2.06 9.83 3.63
C LEU A 84 1.84 10.19 2.16
N LEU A 85 0.62 9.98 1.64
CA LEU A 85 0.30 10.29 0.25
C LEU A 85 0.39 11.79 -0.06
N ARG A 86 0.13 12.67 0.92
CA ARG A 86 0.28 14.12 0.77
C ARG A 86 1.73 14.58 0.62
N LEU A 87 2.70 13.76 1.03
CA LEU A 87 4.12 14.05 0.81
C LEU A 87 4.53 13.87 -0.67
N GLY A 88 3.68 13.24 -1.48
CA GLY A 88 3.84 13.19 -2.93
C GLY A 88 4.70 12.03 -3.45
N PRO A 89 4.61 11.72 -4.76
CA PRO A 89 5.21 10.55 -5.42
C PRO A 89 6.64 10.26 -5.04
N ALA A 90 7.52 11.26 -5.06
CA ALA A 90 8.93 11.05 -4.71
C ALA A 90 9.10 10.35 -3.35
N VAL A 91 8.30 10.72 -2.34
CA VAL A 91 8.42 10.19 -0.98
C VAL A 91 7.91 8.75 -0.87
N TRP A 92 6.68 8.45 -1.31
CA TRP A 92 6.17 7.07 -1.17
C TRP A 92 6.89 6.07 -2.10
N ARG A 93 7.50 6.56 -3.19
CA ARG A 93 8.42 5.76 -4.00
C ARG A 93 9.71 5.44 -3.23
N ALA A 94 10.37 6.43 -2.65
CA ALA A 94 11.59 6.23 -1.87
C ALA A 94 11.36 5.35 -0.63
N VAL A 95 10.26 5.56 0.09
CA VAL A 95 9.88 4.71 1.24
C VAL A 95 9.71 3.26 0.81
N ARG A 96 9.02 3.02 -0.32
CA ARG A 96 8.83 1.66 -0.86
C ARG A 96 10.15 1.02 -1.27
N GLU A 97 11.03 1.76 -1.94
CA GLU A 97 12.36 1.29 -2.33
C GLU A 97 13.19 0.93 -1.10
N ARG A 98 13.16 1.76 -0.07
CA ARG A 98 13.82 1.45 1.20
C ARG A 98 13.25 0.21 1.87
N CYS A 99 11.93 0.01 1.86
CA CYS A 99 11.32 -1.22 2.37
C CYS A 99 11.82 -2.44 1.59
N ALA A 100 11.89 -2.35 0.26
CA ALA A 100 12.42 -3.43 -0.58
C ALA A 100 13.89 -3.72 -0.24
N ASP A 101 14.71 -2.69 -0.07
CA ASP A 101 16.12 -2.85 0.30
C ASP A 101 16.27 -3.54 1.66
N LEU A 102 15.51 -3.13 2.68
CA LEU A 102 15.54 -3.75 4.02
C LEU A 102 15.11 -5.22 3.98
N LEU A 103 14.19 -5.57 3.08
CA LEU A 103 13.63 -6.90 2.93
C LEU A 103 14.43 -7.79 1.95
N ARG A 104 15.43 -7.24 1.24
CA ARG A 104 16.20 -7.92 0.20
C ARG A 104 17.12 -8.97 0.78
N TYR A 105 17.18 -10.16 0.17
CA TYR A 105 17.85 -11.34 0.74
C TYR A 105 19.32 -11.13 1.14
N ASP A 106 20.04 -10.23 0.45
CA ASP A 106 21.46 -9.88 0.62
C ASP A 106 21.68 -8.64 1.49
N ASN A 107 20.63 -8.02 2.05
CA ASN A 107 20.76 -6.89 2.95
C ASN A 107 20.72 -7.36 4.42
N PRO A 108 21.85 -7.33 5.15
CA PRO A 108 21.90 -7.77 6.55
C PRO A 108 21.29 -6.76 7.53
N GLY A 109 21.05 -5.51 7.12
CA GLY A 109 20.79 -4.39 8.05
C GLY A 109 19.56 -4.57 8.94
N LEU A 110 18.45 -5.10 8.39
CA LEU A 110 17.31 -5.55 9.19
C LEU A 110 17.40 -7.06 9.48
N ARG A 111 17.72 -7.87 8.45
CA ARG A 111 17.74 -9.34 8.50
C ARG A 111 18.51 -9.92 9.69
N ASP A 112 19.71 -9.40 9.96
CA ASP A 112 20.63 -9.97 10.96
C ASP A 112 20.49 -9.30 12.33
N ASN A 113 19.54 -8.37 12.49
CA ASN A 113 19.22 -7.74 13.76
C ASN A 113 17.94 -8.36 14.33
N GLU A 114 18.09 -9.44 15.11
CA GLU A 114 16.97 -10.22 15.63
C GLU A 114 15.95 -9.38 16.42
N LEU A 115 16.44 -8.45 17.27
CA LEU A 115 15.56 -7.57 18.04
C LEU A 115 14.77 -6.62 17.13
N ALA A 116 15.42 -6.06 16.10
CA ALA A 116 14.75 -5.20 15.13
C ALA A 116 13.74 -5.98 14.29
N VAL A 117 14.05 -7.21 13.86
CA VAL A 117 13.10 -8.09 13.16
C VAL A 117 11.87 -8.34 14.02
N GLN A 118 12.05 -8.74 15.28
CA GLN A 118 10.94 -8.98 16.21
C GLN A 118 10.09 -7.73 16.45
N THR A 119 10.70 -6.54 16.42
CA THR A 119 10.01 -5.26 16.63
C THR A 119 9.28 -4.77 15.38
N CYS A 120 9.90 -4.88 14.22
CA CYS A 120 9.43 -4.29 12.97
C CYS A 120 8.57 -5.25 12.14
N LEU A 121 8.71 -6.56 12.28
CA LEU A 121 8.04 -7.53 11.44
C LEU A 121 6.96 -8.28 12.23
N LEU A 122 5.72 -7.88 12.00
CA LEU A 122 4.55 -8.46 12.68
C LEU A 122 3.90 -9.52 11.77
N ARG A 123 3.39 -10.61 12.33
CA ARG A 123 2.64 -11.59 11.53
C ARG A 123 1.29 -10.97 11.14
N LEU A 124 0.89 -11.10 9.88
CA LEU A 124 -0.37 -10.53 9.38
C LEU A 124 -1.60 -11.05 10.13
N ARG A 125 -1.55 -12.29 10.61
CA ARG A 125 -2.64 -12.91 11.40
C ARG A 125 -2.78 -12.33 12.82
N ASP A 126 -1.76 -11.65 13.31
CA ASP A 126 -1.71 -11.10 14.68
C ASP A 126 -1.99 -9.58 14.70
N VAL A 127 -2.35 -8.99 13.55
CA VAL A 127 -2.68 -7.57 13.42
C VAL A 127 -4.10 -7.36 12.91
N GLU A 128 -4.71 -6.25 13.29
CA GLU A 128 -5.97 -5.78 12.70
C GLU A 128 -5.68 -4.89 11.50
N LEU A 129 -6.25 -5.23 10.33
CA LEU A 129 -6.18 -4.36 9.15
C LEU A 129 -7.26 -3.28 9.22
N LEU A 130 -6.84 -2.02 9.10
CA LEU A 130 -7.73 -0.86 9.11
C LEU A 130 -7.98 -0.33 7.70
N ARG A 131 -9.10 0.36 7.52
CA ARG A 131 -9.40 1.08 6.27
C ARG A 131 -8.24 2.05 5.95
N PRO A 132 -7.55 1.91 4.79
CA PRO A 132 -6.32 2.66 4.52
C PRO A 132 -6.56 4.16 4.28
N LEU A 133 -7.72 4.49 3.72
CA LEU A 133 -8.12 5.86 3.38
C LEU A 133 -9.60 6.05 3.67
N LYS A 134 -9.96 7.19 4.25
CA LYS A 134 -11.34 7.68 4.26
C LYS A 134 -11.50 8.65 3.09
N PRO A 135 -12.06 8.23 1.95
CA PRO A 135 -12.22 9.11 0.80
C PRO A 135 -13.18 10.26 1.12
N ALA A 136 -12.85 11.46 0.64
CA ALA A 136 -13.76 12.60 0.70
C ALA A 136 -14.86 12.49 -0.37
N ASN A 137 -14.47 12.02 -1.56
CA ASN A 137 -15.36 11.71 -2.68
C ASN A 137 -15.02 10.32 -3.22
N TYR A 138 -16.01 9.64 -3.76
CA TYR A 138 -15.88 8.37 -4.47
C TYR A 138 -16.60 8.51 -5.80
N THR A 139 -15.92 8.14 -6.89
CA THR A 139 -16.46 8.16 -8.23
C THR A 139 -16.39 6.75 -8.76
N ASP A 140 -17.52 6.23 -9.21
CA ASP A 140 -17.60 4.92 -9.85
C ASP A 140 -17.78 5.07 -11.35
N PHE A 141 -16.99 4.31 -12.11
CA PHE A 141 -16.92 4.41 -13.56
C PHE A 141 -17.62 3.22 -14.20
N TYR A 142 -18.24 3.46 -15.35
CA TYR A 142 -18.98 2.47 -16.12
C TYR A 142 -18.21 2.01 -17.36
N SER A 143 -16.92 1.69 -17.19
CA SER A 143 -15.95 1.58 -18.30
C SER A 143 -15.71 0.17 -18.85
N SER A 144 -16.38 -0.87 -18.34
CA SER A 144 -16.31 -2.21 -18.96
C SER A 144 -17.33 -2.31 -20.09
N LEU A 145 -16.83 -2.54 -21.31
CA LEU A 145 -17.66 -2.66 -22.52
C LEU A 145 -18.62 -3.84 -22.43
N GLU A 146 -18.12 -4.98 -21.98
CA GLU A 146 -18.88 -6.22 -21.83
C GLU A 146 -19.95 -6.03 -20.77
N HIS A 147 -19.61 -5.44 -19.62
CA HIS A 147 -20.58 -5.13 -18.57
C HIS A 147 -21.67 -4.18 -19.07
N ALA A 148 -21.29 -3.09 -19.75
CA ALA A 148 -22.21 -2.11 -20.31
C ALA A 148 -23.12 -2.71 -21.38
N THR A 149 -22.57 -3.57 -22.24
CA THR A 149 -23.31 -4.26 -23.30
C THR A 149 -24.31 -5.25 -22.71
N ASN A 150 -23.86 -6.11 -21.79
CA ASN A 150 -24.72 -7.12 -21.16
C ASN A 150 -25.86 -6.48 -20.38
N ALA A 151 -25.56 -5.46 -19.56
CA ALA A 151 -26.59 -4.74 -18.81
C ALA A 151 -27.53 -3.98 -19.75
N GLY A 152 -26.99 -3.33 -20.79
CA GLY A 152 -27.78 -2.60 -21.78
C GLY A 152 -28.73 -3.49 -22.57
N ALA A 153 -28.30 -4.70 -22.93
CA ALA A 153 -29.07 -5.64 -23.76
C ALA A 153 -30.35 -6.11 -23.06
N LEU A 154 -30.38 -6.11 -21.72
CA LEU A 154 -31.61 -6.39 -20.94
C LEU A 154 -32.71 -5.34 -21.19
N PHE A 155 -32.36 -4.13 -21.61
CA PHE A 155 -33.31 -3.03 -21.83
C PHE A 155 -33.41 -2.60 -23.31
N ARG A 156 -32.32 -2.77 -24.08
CA ARG A 156 -32.18 -2.37 -25.49
C ARG A 156 -31.37 -3.44 -26.23
N PRO A 157 -31.96 -4.61 -26.56
CA PRO A 157 -31.22 -5.73 -27.13
C PRO A 157 -30.54 -5.38 -28.47
N ASP A 158 -31.18 -4.57 -29.32
CA ASP A 158 -30.63 -4.20 -30.64
C ASP A 158 -29.58 -3.08 -30.57
N ASN A 159 -29.63 -2.24 -29.54
CA ASN A 159 -28.64 -1.18 -29.31
C ASN A 159 -28.33 -1.01 -27.82
N PRO A 160 -27.54 -1.92 -27.23
CA PRO A 160 -27.33 -1.98 -25.79
C PRO A 160 -26.67 -0.73 -25.21
N LEU A 161 -25.73 -0.16 -25.96
CA LEU A 161 -24.91 0.96 -25.52
C LEU A 161 -25.59 2.30 -25.84
N LEU A 162 -25.52 3.23 -24.88
CA LEU A 162 -25.92 4.61 -25.14
C LEU A 162 -24.89 5.30 -26.05
N PRO A 163 -25.31 6.25 -26.90
CA PRO A 163 -24.41 6.89 -27.88
C PRO A 163 -23.13 7.47 -27.27
N ASN A 164 -23.22 8.03 -26.07
CA ASN A 164 -22.10 8.66 -25.38
C ASN A 164 -21.06 7.69 -24.81
N TRP A 165 -21.40 6.40 -24.63
CA TRP A 165 -20.56 5.45 -23.89
C TRP A 165 -19.17 5.27 -24.51
N ARG A 166 -19.07 5.29 -25.85
CA ARG A 166 -17.80 5.16 -26.58
C ARG A 166 -17.01 6.46 -26.70
N HIS A 167 -17.56 7.59 -26.27
CA HIS A 167 -16.96 8.91 -26.45
C HIS A 167 -16.45 9.52 -25.14
N LEU A 168 -16.92 9.05 -23.99
CA LEU A 168 -16.43 9.48 -22.69
C LEU A 168 -16.57 8.36 -21.65
N PRO A 169 -15.67 8.28 -20.66
CA PRO A 169 -15.78 7.32 -19.58
C PRO A 169 -16.92 7.76 -18.63
N ILE A 170 -18.11 7.22 -18.85
CA ILE A 170 -19.30 7.55 -18.05
C ILE A 170 -19.02 7.19 -16.59
N ALA A 171 -19.40 8.08 -15.68
CA ALA A 171 -19.19 7.92 -14.26
C ALA A 171 -20.27 8.64 -13.45
N TYR A 172 -20.38 8.28 -12.17
CA TYR A 172 -21.31 8.91 -11.23
C TYR A 172 -20.69 9.06 -9.84
N HIS A 173 -21.26 9.96 -9.04
CA HIS A 173 -20.85 10.15 -7.65
C HIS A 173 -21.36 8.99 -6.80
N GLY A 174 -20.44 8.22 -6.24
CA GLY A 174 -20.74 7.20 -5.25
C GLY A 174 -20.84 7.80 -3.84
N ARG A 175 -21.31 6.98 -2.90
CA ARG A 175 -21.49 7.38 -1.50
C ARG A 175 -20.27 6.97 -0.67
N THR A 176 -19.59 7.95 -0.06
CA THR A 176 -18.37 7.71 0.74
C THR A 176 -18.63 7.20 2.16
N SER A 177 -19.87 7.26 2.64
CA SER A 177 -20.24 6.91 4.01
C SER A 177 -20.51 5.42 4.24
N SER A 178 -20.66 4.64 3.17
CA SER A 178 -20.95 3.20 3.24
C SER A 178 -19.71 2.31 3.37
#